data_AF-A0A840WCX4-F1
#
_entry.id   AF-A0A840WCX4-F1
#
_cell.length_a   1.000
_cell.length_b   1.000
_cell.length_c   1.000
_cell.angle_alpha   90.00
_cell.angle_beta   90.00
_cell.angle_gamma   90.00
#
_symmetry.space_group_name_H-M   'P 1'
#
loop_
_entity.id
_entity.type
_entity.pdbx_description
1 polymer ?
#
loop_
_entity_poly.entity_id
_entity_poly.type
_entity_poly.pdbx_seq_one_letter_code
_entity_poly.pdbx_strand_id
1 'polypeptide(L)'
;MPQLAIAKDFLTTYAALDKKLRKAVDEALDKFADTYFAGGHLEKITDSRDPRWRTLRINQGYRGVVLAPDSGDVFLLVTVLAHTEAYRYIRNRRPSVNQALGVLEFRDETALDTMSTALAPVAAASADTLFGAGLLQSRG
;
A
#
# COMPACT_ATOMS: atom_id res chain seq x y z
N MET A 1 13.04 7.91 17.59
CA MET A 1 11.64 8.35 17.84
C MET A 1 10.90 8.02 16.57
N PRO A 2 9.75 7.34 16.62
CA PRO A 2 9.09 6.88 15.42
C PRO A 2 8.69 8.08 14.57
N GLN A 3 9.06 8.02 13.30
CA GLN A 3 8.78 9.06 12.32
C GLN A 3 7.68 8.56 11.38
N LEU A 4 6.80 9.48 10.96
CA LEU A 4 5.79 9.20 9.97
C LEU A 4 6.10 9.99 8.70
N ALA A 5 6.67 9.31 7.70
CA ALA A 5 6.80 9.81 6.36
C ALA A 5 5.45 9.85 5.65
N ILE A 6 5.32 10.71 4.64
CA ILE A 6 4.09 10.86 3.85
C ILE A 6 4.37 10.47 2.41
N ALA A 7 3.54 9.59 1.85
CA ALA A 7 3.59 9.26 0.44
C ALA A 7 3.26 10.49 -0.40
N LYS A 8 4.06 10.76 -1.43
CA LYS A 8 3.86 11.93 -2.30
C LYS A 8 2.44 12.00 -2.87
N ASP A 9 1.92 10.86 -3.32
CA ASP A 9 0.58 10.78 -3.92
C ASP A 9 -0.54 11.07 -2.91
N PHE A 10 -0.29 10.89 -1.61
CA PHE A 10 -1.25 11.27 -0.58
C PHE A 10 -1.46 12.79 -0.51
N LEU A 11 -0.48 13.61 -0.90
CA LEU A 11 -0.62 15.07 -0.82
C LEU A 11 -1.81 15.59 -1.63
N THR A 12 -2.09 14.97 -2.78
CA THR A 12 -3.26 15.30 -3.61
C THR A 12 -4.56 14.92 -2.90
N THR A 13 -4.62 13.72 -2.30
CA THR A 13 -5.78 13.28 -1.51
C THR A 13 -6.00 14.19 -0.30
N TYR A 14 -4.92 14.52 0.41
CA TYR A 14 -4.93 15.40 1.57
C TYR A 14 -5.49 16.79 1.24
N ALA A 15 -5.07 17.38 0.12
CA ALA A 15 -5.57 18.67 -0.33
C ALA A 15 -7.08 18.66 -0.62
N ALA A 16 -7.64 17.52 -1.04
CA ALA A 16 -9.06 17.34 -1.33
C ALA A 16 -9.94 17.04 -0.10
N LEU A 17 -9.34 16.82 1.08
CA LEU A 17 -10.11 16.50 2.29
C LEU A 17 -10.94 17.69 2.78
N ASP A 18 -12.14 17.39 3.30
CA ASP A 18 -12.92 18.37 4.03
C ASP A 18 -12.16 18.91 5.26
N LYS A 19 -12.54 20.09 5.73
CA LYS A 19 -11.82 20.80 6.81
C LYS A 19 -11.74 19.98 8.11
N LYS A 20 -12.79 19.22 8.43
CA LYS A 20 -12.87 18.46 9.69
C LYS A 20 -11.97 17.22 9.62
N LEU A 21 -12.03 16.48 8.51
CA LEU A 21 -11.19 15.32 8.30
C LEU A 21 -9.71 15.70 8.21
N ARG A 22 -9.37 16.78 7.49
CA ARG A 22 -8.01 17.29 7.41
C ARG A 22 -7.44 17.65 8.78
N LYS A 23 -8.19 18.37 9.61
CA LYS A 23 -7.78 18.65 10.99
C LYS A 23 -7.51 17.38 11.80
N ALA A 24 -8.34 16.35 11.64
CA ALA A 24 -8.13 15.06 12.31
C ALA A 24 -6.86 14.34 11.79
N VAL A 25 -6.53 14.48 10.52
CA VAL A 25 -5.25 13.99 9.96
C VAL A 25 -4.09 14.74 10.58
N ASP A 26 -4.12 16.08 10.61
CA ASP A 26 -3.06 16.91 11.20
C ASP A 26 -2.80 16.53 12.66
N GLU A 27 -3.87 16.41 13.46
CA GLU A 27 -3.77 15.97 14.86
C GLU A 27 -3.17 14.57 15.01
N ALA A 28 -3.46 13.65 14.08
CA ALA A 28 -2.90 12.30 14.09
C ALA A 28 -1.42 12.30 13.69
N LEU A 29 -1.01 13.17 12.76
CA LEU A 29 0.39 13.35 12.37
C LEU A 29 1.21 13.93 13.53
N ASP A 30 0.72 15.01 14.15
CA ASP A 30 1.39 15.70 15.25
C ASP A 30 1.60 14.80 16.46
N LYS A 31 0.60 13.95 16.78
CA LYS A 31 0.62 13.07 17.95
C LYS A 31 1.19 11.69 17.68
N PHE A 32 1.67 11.41 16.46
CA PHE A 32 2.08 10.06 16.07
C PHE A 32 3.15 9.49 17.01
N ALA A 33 4.21 10.27 17.28
CA ALA A 33 5.32 9.82 18.11
C ALA A 33 4.89 9.50 19.54
N ASP A 34 4.09 10.39 20.15
CA ASP A 34 3.61 10.23 21.52
C ASP A 34 2.66 9.04 21.65
N THR A 35 1.74 8.90 20.68
CA THR A 35 0.72 7.85 20.67
C THR A 35 1.34 6.48 20.47
N TYR A 36 2.37 6.37 19.61
CA TYR A 36 3.07 5.12 19.34
C TYR A 36 3.71 4.52 20.60
N PHE A 37 4.37 5.34 21.42
CA PHE A 37 5.01 4.89 22.66
C PHE A 37 4.01 4.62 23.80
N ALA A 38 2.88 5.31 23.81
CA ALA A 38 1.84 5.14 24.83
C ALA A 38 0.95 3.89 24.63
N GLY A 39 1.31 2.99 23.72
CA GLY A 39 0.48 1.81 23.38
C GLY A 39 -0.71 2.15 22.48
N GLY A 40 -0.77 3.36 21.93
CA GLY A 40 -1.64 3.72 20.82
C GLY A 40 -1.11 3.06 19.55
N HIS A 41 -1.36 1.75 19.46
CA HIS A 41 -0.74 0.91 18.47
C HIS A 41 -1.32 1.16 17.07
N LEU A 42 -0.42 1.15 16.10
CA LEU A 42 -0.74 0.80 14.73
C LEU A 42 -1.38 -0.59 14.71
N GLU A 43 -2.64 -0.67 14.31
CA GLU A 43 -3.38 -1.93 14.31
C GLU A 43 -2.86 -2.82 13.17
N LYS A 44 -2.58 -4.09 13.48
CA LYS A 44 -2.26 -5.10 12.47
C LYS A 44 -3.53 -5.57 11.79
N ILE A 45 -3.43 -5.83 10.50
CA ILE A 45 -4.54 -6.38 9.71
C ILE A 45 -4.30 -7.88 9.53
N THR A 46 -5.10 -8.69 10.19
CA THR A 46 -5.24 -10.13 9.87
C THR A 46 -5.80 -10.22 8.45
N ASP A 47 -5.19 -11.04 7.60
CA ASP A 47 -5.51 -11.25 6.17
C ASP A 47 -4.89 -10.25 5.17
N SER A 48 -3.93 -9.43 5.57
CA SER A 48 -3.13 -8.68 4.60
C SER A 48 -2.10 -9.58 3.91
N ARG A 49 -1.94 -9.46 2.59
CA ARG A 49 -0.90 -10.18 1.83
C ARG A 49 0.54 -9.75 2.18
N ASP A 50 0.72 -8.58 2.80
CA ASP A 50 2.01 -8.11 3.33
C ASP A 50 1.89 -7.78 4.83
N PRO A 51 2.73 -8.39 5.70
CA PRO A 51 2.64 -8.23 7.16
C PRO A 51 3.12 -6.87 7.67
N ARG A 52 3.60 -5.97 6.81
CA ARG A 52 3.98 -4.59 7.17
C ARG A 52 2.80 -3.64 7.19
N TRP A 53 1.66 -4.01 6.61
CA TRP A 53 0.49 -3.15 6.63
C TRP A 53 -0.05 -2.91 8.03
N ARG A 54 -0.37 -1.65 8.30
CA ARG A 54 -0.96 -1.19 9.54
C ARG A 54 -2.06 -0.17 9.26
N THR A 55 -2.97 0.01 10.21
CA THR A 55 -3.89 1.15 10.22
C THR A 55 -3.59 2.09 11.39
N LEU A 56 -3.62 3.39 11.08
CA LEU A 56 -3.61 4.48 12.05
C LEU A 56 -5.04 5.02 12.20
N ARG A 57 -5.52 5.16 13.42
CA ARG A 57 -6.83 5.78 13.66
C ARG A 57 -6.75 7.29 13.43
N ILE A 58 -7.48 7.79 12.44
CA ILE A 58 -7.63 9.23 12.20
C ILE A 58 -8.82 9.78 12.97
N ASN A 59 -9.96 9.12 12.86
CA ASN A 59 -11.15 9.38 13.67
C ASN A 59 -12.02 8.10 13.73
N GLN A 60 -13.29 8.20 14.11
CA GLN A 60 -14.18 7.03 14.17
C GLN A 60 -14.35 6.37 12.79
N GLY A 61 -14.59 7.16 11.74
CA GLY A 61 -14.94 6.66 10.40
C GLY A 61 -13.77 6.46 9.43
N TYR A 62 -12.60 7.03 9.73
CA TYR A 62 -11.45 7.04 8.83
C TYR A 62 -10.21 6.39 9.44
N ARG A 63 -9.39 5.79 8.58
CA ARG A 63 -8.11 5.16 8.91
C ARG A 63 -7.03 5.65 7.95
N GLY A 64 -5.86 5.93 8.50
CA GLY A 64 -4.62 6.08 7.75
C GLY A 64 -4.10 4.69 7.43
N VAL A 65 -3.79 4.45 6.16
CA VAL A 65 -3.13 3.23 5.69
C VAL A 65 -1.63 3.45 5.81
N VAL A 66 -0.98 2.67 6.65
CA VAL A 66 0.43 2.86 7.02
C VAL A 66 1.24 1.62 6.65
N LEU A 67 2.40 1.83 6.03
CA LEU A 67 3.40 0.81 5.83
C LEU A 67 4.44 0.89 6.95
N ALA A 68 4.56 -0.17 7.74
CA ALA A 68 5.62 -0.30 8.73
C ALA A 68 6.95 -0.63 8.04
N PRO A 69 8.09 -0.16 8.57
CA PRO A 69 9.38 -0.56 8.04
C PRO A 69 9.68 -2.02 8.42
N ASP A 70 10.51 -2.69 7.62
CA ASP A 70 11.07 -4.01 7.98
C ASP A 70 12.02 -3.89 9.18
N SER A 71 12.73 -2.76 9.30
CA SER A 71 13.59 -2.43 10.43
C SER A 71 13.69 -0.92 10.63
N GLY A 72 13.93 -0.47 11.87
CA GLY A 72 13.96 0.95 12.23
C GLY A 72 12.60 1.49 12.65
N ASP A 73 12.47 2.82 12.68
CA ASP A 73 11.33 3.53 13.26
C ASP A 73 10.66 4.53 12.30
N VAL A 74 10.90 4.40 10.98
CA VAL A 74 10.27 5.23 9.95
C VAL A 74 9.09 4.51 9.31
N PHE A 75 7.88 4.98 9.58
CA PHE A 75 6.63 4.49 9.02
C PHE A 75 6.21 5.38 7.85
N LEU A 76 5.46 4.83 6.90
CA LEU A 76 4.96 5.60 5.75
C LEU A 76 3.43 5.65 5.77
N LEU A 77 2.85 6.84 5.88
CA LEU A 77 1.44 7.08 5.61
C LEU A 77 1.22 7.10 4.09
N VAL A 78 0.52 6.08 3.59
CA VAL A 78 0.25 5.89 2.17
C VAL A 78 -0.98 6.65 1.72
N THR A 79 -2.06 6.59 2.50
CA THR A 79 -3.31 7.31 2.22
C THR A 79 -4.22 7.34 3.45
N VAL A 80 -5.32 8.09 3.39
CA VAL A 80 -6.40 8.09 4.40
C VAL A 80 -7.71 7.74 3.71
N LEU A 81 -8.38 6.71 4.22
CA LEU A 81 -9.61 6.16 3.65
C LEU A 81 -10.66 5.94 4.73
N ALA A 82 -11.92 5.80 4.31
CA ALA A 82 -12.97 5.30 5.19
C ALA A 82 -12.60 3.90 5.73
N HIS A 83 -13.09 3.54 6.91
CA HIS A 83 -12.70 2.33 7.63
C HIS A 83 -12.67 1.08 6.74
N THR A 84 -13.82 0.70 6.17
CA THR A 84 -13.94 -0.50 5.33
C THR A 84 -13.04 -0.42 4.09
N GLU A 85 -12.89 0.77 3.53
CA GLU A 85 -12.08 1.03 2.34
C GLU A 85 -10.59 0.87 2.63
N ALA A 86 -10.12 1.29 3.80
CA ALA A 86 -8.74 1.07 4.22
C ALA A 86 -8.41 -0.42 4.32
N TYR A 87 -9.32 -1.22 4.90
CA TYR A 87 -9.12 -2.67 5.05
C TYR A 87 -9.11 -3.36 3.69
N ARG A 88 -10.03 -2.98 2.80
CA ARG A 88 -10.07 -3.46 1.42
C ARG A 88 -8.80 -3.09 0.65
N TYR A 89 -8.35 -1.84 0.79
CA TYR A 89 -7.13 -1.35 0.15
C TYR A 89 -5.93 -2.20 0.54
N ILE A 90 -5.76 -2.46 1.84
CA ILE A 90 -4.65 -3.23 2.40
C ILE A 90 -4.69 -4.70 1.97
N ARG A 91 -5.85 -5.36 2.06
CA ARG A 91 -5.97 -6.80 1.75
C ARG A 91 -5.62 -7.14 0.31
N ASN A 92 -5.88 -6.23 -0.62
CA ASN A 92 -5.64 -6.46 -2.04
C ASN A 92 -4.26 -6.00 -2.51
N ARG A 93 -3.48 -5.28 -1.69
CA ARG A 93 -2.24 -4.64 -2.14
C ARG A 93 -0.99 -5.20 -1.49
N ARG A 94 0.05 -5.36 -2.31
CA ARG A 94 1.40 -5.67 -1.86
C ARG A 94 2.36 -4.51 -2.18
N PRO A 95 3.06 -3.97 -1.18
CA PRO A 95 4.10 -2.98 -1.39
C PRO A 95 5.38 -3.61 -1.93
N SER A 96 5.99 -3.00 -2.94
CA SER A 96 7.30 -3.38 -3.47
C SER A 96 8.13 -2.15 -3.80
N VAL A 97 9.45 -2.31 -3.87
CA VAL A 97 10.35 -1.28 -4.39
C VAL A 97 10.72 -1.65 -5.81
N ASN A 98 10.42 -0.77 -6.76
CA ASN A 98 10.91 -0.89 -8.12
C ASN A 98 12.40 -0.49 -8.13
N GLN A 99 13.29 -1.47 -8.19
CA GLN A 99 14.74 -1.25 -8.12
C GLN A 99 15.29 -0.43 -9.31
N ALA A 100 14.64 -0.49 -10.46
CA ALA A 100 15.08 0.27 -11.64
C ALA A 100 14.77 1.77 -11.51
N LEU A 101 13.67 2.12 -10.84
CA LEU A 101 13.23 3.50 -10.66
C LEU A 101 13.54 4.06 -9.26
N GLY A 102 13.86 3.20 -8.29
CA GLY A 102 14.02 3.57 -6.89
C GLY A 102 12.71 4.03 -6.22
N VAL A 103 11.56 3.63 -6.75
CA VAL A 103 10.23 4.10 -6.30
C VAL A 103 9.48 3.00 -5.56
N LEU A 104 8.82 3.37 -4.47
CA LEU A 104 7.86 2.52 -3.78
C LEU A 104 6.55 2.45 -4.58
N GLU A 105 6.08 1.23 -4.83
CA GLU A 105 4.84 0.97 -5.55
C GLU A 105 3.93 0.05 -4.73
N PHE A 106 2.62 0.16 -4.97
CA PHE A 106 1.60 -0.65 -4.32
C PHE A 106 0.79 -1.39 -5.38
N ARG A 107 1.06 -2.68 -5.56
CA ARG A 107 0.42 -3.49 -6.60
C ARG A 107 -0.89 -4.07 -6.08
N ASP A 108 -1.99 -3.83 -6.77
CA ASP A 108 -3.28 -4.46 -6.48
C ASP A 108 -3.27 -5.87 -7.07
N GLU A 109 -2.88 -6.84 -6.24
CA GLU A 109 -2.69 -8.22 -6.69
C GLU A 109 -4.00 -8.88 -7.09
N THR A 110 -5.11 -8.54 -6.43
CA THR A 110 -6.44 -9.07 -6.80
C THR A 110 -6.84 -8.60 -8.20
N ALA A 111 -6.61 -7.32 -8.53
CA ALA A 111 -6.87 -6.80 -9.87
C ALA A 111 -5.95 -7.44 -10.92
N LEU A 112 -4.67 -7.64 -10.60
CA LEU A 112 -3.70 -8.31 -11.47
C LEU A 112 -4.08 -9.77 -11.73
N ASP A 113 -4.47 -10.53 -10.70
CA ASP A 113 -4.92 -11.92 -10.81
C ASP A 113 -6.16 -12.02 -11.72
N THR A 114 -7.11 -11.09 -11.55
CA THR A 114 -8.34 -11.00 -12.36
C THR A 114 -8.02 -10.76 -13.83
N MET A 115 -7.15 -9.78 -14.11
CA MET A 115 -6.74 -9.47 -15.49
C MET A 115 -5.97 -10.62 -16.12
N SER A 116 -5.04 -11.23 -15.39
CA SER A 116 -4.26 -12.37 -15.88
C SER A 116 -5.16 -13.55 -16.27
N THR A 117 -6.14 -13.87 -15.42
CA THR A 117 -7.12 -14.93 -15.69
C THR A 117 -7.95 -14.63 -16.94
N ALA A 118 -8.43 -13.39 -17.09
CA ALA A 118 -9.23 -12.99 -18.24
C ALA A 118 -8.43 -13.02 -19.56
N LEU A 119 -7.14 -12.69 -19.51
CA LEU A 119 -6.28 -12.57 -20.70
C LEU A 119 -5.56 -13.88 -21.07
N ALA A 120 -5.47 -14.86 -20.15
CA ALA A 120 -4.83 -16.15 -20.37
C ALA A 120 -5.24 -16.88 -21.67
N PRO A 121 -6.54 -17.01 -22.01
CA PRO A 121 -6.94 -17.69 -23.25
C PRO A 121 -6.54 -16.92 -24.53
N VAL A 122 -6.54 -15.58 -24.48
CA VAL A 122 -6.14 -14.73 -25.61
C VAL A 122 -4.62 -14.80 -25.82
N ALA A 123 -3.85 -14.81 -24.73
CA ALA A 123 -2.40 -14.98 -24.78
C ALA A 123 -2.02 -16.36 -25.33
N ALA A 124 -2.71 -17.43 -24.93
CA ALA A 124 -2.45 -18.79 -25.41
C ALA A 124 -2.74 -18.97 -26.91
N ALA A 125 -3.66 -18.19 -27.48
CA ALA A 125 -3.99 -18.22 -28.90
C ALA A 125 -3.07 -17.35 -29.78
N SER A 126 -2.15 -16.58 -29.18
CA SER A 126 -1.29 -15.64 -29.90
C SER A 126 0.00 -16.32 -30.38
N ALA A 127 0.26 -16.26 -31.69
CA ALA A 127 1.45 -16.85 -32.32
C ALA A 127 2.72 -15.99 -32.14
N ASP A 128 2.57 -14.66 -32.00
CA ASP A 128 3.66 -13.73 -31.73
C ASP A 128 3.72 -13.43 -30.22
N THR A 129 4.63 -14.08 -29.52
CA THR A 129 4.94 -13.78 -28.13
C THR A 129 6.23 -12.97 -28.04
N LEU A 130 6.25 -11.96 -27.15
CA LEU A 130 7.41 -11.09 -26.88
C LEU A 130 8.68 -11.87 -26.53
N PHE A 131 8.51 -13.07 -25.97
CA PHE A 131 9.57 -14.03 -25.70
C PHE A 131 9.21 -15.33 -26.41
N GLY A 132 9.41 -15.38 -27.73
CA GLY A 132 9.10 -16.54 -28.57
C GLY A 132 9.61 -17.87 -27.98
N ALA A 133 8.97 -18.98 -28.36
CA ALA A 133 9.24 -20.34 -27.86
C ALA A 133 10.69 -20.87 -28.09
N GLY A 134 11.59 -20.09 -28.71
CA GLY A 134 12.95 -20.49 -29.08
C GLY A 134 14.05 -20.23 -28.04
N LEU A 135 13.78 -19.59 -26.90
CA LEU A 135 14.85 -19.20 -25.94
C LEU A 135 15.15 -20.21 -24.82
N LEU A 136 14.49 -21.37 -24.80
CA LEU A 136 14.72 -22.43 -23.80
C LEU A 136 15.57 -23.61 -24.31
N GLN A 137 16.11 -23.56 -25.54
CA GLN A 137 17.01 -24.59 -26.08
C GLN A 137 18.36 -24.02 -26.49
N SER A 138 19.16 -23.53 -25.54
CA SER A 138 20.62 -23.67 -25.65
C SER A 138 21.29 -23.37 -24.32
N ARG A 139 21.66 -24.43 -23.59
CA ARG A 139 22.92 -24.57 -22.84
C ARG A 139 23.10 -26.05 -22.51
N GLY A 140 23.77 -26.75 -23.42
CA GLY A 140 24.57 -27.93 -23.07
C GLY A 140 25.89 -27.49 -22.44
#